data_AF-A0A0D8LAZ4-F1
#
_entry.id   AF-A0A0D8LAZ4-F1
#
_cell.length_a   1.000
_cell.length_b   1.000
_cell.length_c   1.000
_cell.angle_alpha   90.00
_cell.angle_beta   90.00
_cell.angle_gamma   90.00
#
_symmetry.space_group_name_H-M   'P 1'
#
loop_
_entity.id
_entity.type
_entity.pdbx_description
1 polymer ?
#
loop_
_entity_poly.entity_id
_entity_poly.type
_entity_poly.pdbx_seq_one_letter_code
_entity_poly.pdbx_strand_id
1 'polypeptide(L)'
;MTAQVAESDCPLAVHRRLMVNGEITMAPNPDEPADTTATLVRFTDADQNICAVLVHNQCHPTITGDNILSGEYPGVVCDEIETAFPGAVCMLLQGFCGDLRPDLSRDGQFYRGDYAQMEICGKQLAALFLDALEQPDLPLFQLTAPPYFRQRQISLPLQPVMNNEQLIQFRDEHAPDTIEHEWAVYKLKQTKCGIPLRAEKPSP
;
A
#
# COMPACT_ATOMS: atom_id res chain seq x y z
N MET A 1 26.65 -12.52 -11.17
CA MET A 1 25.35 -12.24 -10.52
C MET A 1 24.26 -12.50 -11.54
N THR A 2 23.26 -13.30 -11.20
CA THR A 2 22.06 -13.52 -12.01
C THR A 2 20.83 -13.03 -11.23
N ALA A 3 19.75 -12.73 -11.93
CA ALA A 3 18.48 -12.34 -11.34
C ALA A 3 17.38 -13.23 -11.90
N GLN A 4 16.48 -13.70 -11.05
CA GLN A 4 15.33 -14.52 -11.44
C GLN A 4 14.05 -13.97 -10.83
N VAL A 5 12.96 -14.04 -11.57
CA VAL A 5 11.64 -13.58 -11.12
C VAL A 5 10.81 -14.77 -10.64
N ALA A 6 10.13 -14.60 -9.52
CA ALA A 6 9.06 -15.47 -9.05
C ALA A 6 7.78 -14.65 -8.85
N GLU A 7 6.65 -15.33 -8.89
CA GLU A 7 5.35 -14.79 -8.49
C GLU A 7 4.82 -15.62 -7.32
N SER A 8 4.13 -14.96 -6.40
CA SER A 8 3.46 -15.60 -5.26
C SER A 8 2.18 -14.84 -4.95
N ASP A 9 1.26 -15.49 -4.24
CA ASP A 9 0.02 -14.85 -3.79
C ASP A 9 0.24 -14.08 -2.49
N CYS A 10 -0.48 -12.97 -2.33
CA CYS A 10 -0.64 -12.20 -1.10
C CYS A 10 -2.11 -12.25 -0.67
N PRO A 11 -2.57 -13.33 -0.02
CA PRO A 11 -3.96 -13.51 0.37
C PRO A 11 -4.41 -12.54 1.48
N LEU A 12 -3.48 -11.77 2.05
CA LEU A 12 -3.78 -10.78 3.08
C LEU A 12 -4.54 -9.57 2.52
N ALA A 13 -4.43 -9.24 1.23
CA ALA A 13 -4.95 -7.97 0.71
C ALA A 13 -6.45 -8.01 0.43
N VAL A 14 -7.19 -7.06 1.01
CA VAL A 14 -8.60 -6.78 0.70
C VAL A 14 -8.83 -5.29 0.52
N HIS A 15 -9.78 -4.92 -0.34
CA HIS A 15 -10.22 -3.53 -0.47
C HIS A 15 -10.85 -3.03 0.84
N ARG A 16 -10.50 -1.82 1.24
CA ARG A 16 -10.91 -1.21 2.51
C ARG A 16 -12.06 -0.21 2.41
N ARG A 17 -12.62 -0.04 1.22
CA ARG A 17 -13.71 0.89 0.92
C ARG A 17 -14.90 0.10 0.40
N LEU A 18 -15.95 0.02 1.21
CA LEU A 18 -17.20 -0.62 0.88
C LEU A 18 -18.29 0.45 0.71
N MET A 19 -18.96 0.45 -0.44
CA MET A 19 -20.11 1.33 -0.67
C MET A 19 -21.35 0.74 0.02
N VAL A 20 -21.92 1.46 0.98
CA VAL A 20 -23.13 1.06 1.72
C VAL A 20 -24.12 2.22 1.68
N ASN A 21 -25.28 2.02 1.04
CA ASN A 21 -26.34 3.03 0.94
C ASN A 21 -25.89 4.40 0.40
N GLY A 22 -24.91 4.43 -0.53
CA GLY A 22 -24.37 5.65 -1.12
C GLY A 22 -23.22 6.28 -0.33
N GLU A 23 -22.81 5.70 0.80
CA GLU A 23 -21.68 6.17 1.59
C GLU A 23 -20.52 5.16 1.57
N ILE A 24 -19.29 5.68 1.50
CA ILE A 24 -18.08 4.85 1.64
C ILE A 24 -17.83 4.55 3.11
N THR A 25 -17.90 3.28 3.47
CA THR A 25 -17.55 2.76 4.79
C THR A 25 -16.16 2.12 4.78
N MET A 26 -15.38 2.33 5.84
CA MET A 26 -14.11 1.64 6.06
C MET A 26 -14.36 0.20 6.55
N ALA A 27 -14.66 -0.71 5.62
CA ALA A 27 -14.96 -2.12 5.87
C ALA A 27 -14.36 -2.99 4.74
N PRO A 28 -14.12 -4.29 4.99
CA PRO A 28 -13.64 -5.21 3.94
C PRO A 28 -14.65 -5.26 2.79
N ASN A 29 -14.15 -5.14 1.58
CA ASN A 29 -14.92 -5.26 0.35
C ASN A 29 -14.36 -6.42 -0.49
N PRO A 30 -14.80 -7.67 -0.22
CA PRO A 30 -14.29 -8.86 -0.91
C PRO A 30 -14.85 -9.02 -2.33
N ASP A 31 -15.90 -8.28 -2.68
CA ASP A 31 -16.54 -8.35 -4.01
C ASP A 31 -15.75 -7.58 -5.07
N GLU A 32 -14.89 -6.64 -4.65
CA GLU A 32 -13.96 -5.93 -5.54
C GLU A 32 -12.68 -6.76 -5.75
N PRO A 33 -12.24 -6.97 -7.00
CA PRO A 33 -11.01 -7.72 -7.25
C PRO A 33 -9.80 -6.95 -6.70
N ALA A 34 -9.03 -7.62 -5.84
CA ALA A 34 -7.74 -7.15 -5.38
C ALA A 34 -6.63 -7.81 -6.21
N ASP A 35 -5.65 -7.03 -6.65
CA ASP A 35 -4.39 -7.60 -7.15
C ASP A 35 -3.61 -8.14 -5.95
N THR A 36 -3.69 -9.47 -5.80
CA THR A 36 -2.99 -10.21 -4.75
C THR A 36 -1.65 -10.75 -5.23
N THR A 37 -1.17 -10.35 -6.41
CA THR A 37 0.11 -10.83 -6.96
C THR A 37 1.27 -10.13 -6.27
N ALA A 38 2.17 -10.91 -5.67
CA ALA A 38 3.49 -10.48 -5.26
C ALA A 38 4.53 -10.89 -6.32
N THR A 39 5.36 -9.94 -6.74
CA THR A 39 6.49 -10.21 -7.64
C THR A 39 7.78 -10.22 -6.84
N LEU A 40 8.54 -11.30 -6.93
CA LEU A 40 9.78 -11.46 -6.21
C LEU A 40 10.94 -11.54 -7.20
N VAL A 41 12.06 -10.90 -6.86
CA VAL A 41 13.30 -11.03 -7.63
C VAL A 41 14.40 -11.49 -6.70
N ARG A 42 14.91 -12.71 -6.93
CA ARG A 42 16.12 -13.19 -6.25
C ARG A 42 17.36 -12.90 -7.09
N PHE A 43 18.40 -12.44 -6.42
CA PHE A 43 19.72 -12.21 -7.01
C PHE A 43 20.69 -13.23 -6.43
N THR A 44 21.43 -13.92 -7.30
CA THR A 44 22.49 -14.82 -6.85
C THR A 44 23.86 -14.31 -7.27
N ASP A 45 24.87 -14.53 -6.43
CA ASP A 45 26.26 -14.14 -6.68
C ASP A 45 26.96 -15.07 -7.70
N ALA A 46 28.30 -15.02 -7.76
CA ALA A 46 29.09 -15.88 -8.65
C ALA A 46 29.19 -17.33 -8.16
N ASP A 47 29.00 -17.55 -6.86
CA ASP A 47 29.03 -18.85 -6.18
C ASP A 47 27.62 -19.48 -6.11
N GLN A 48 26.63 -18.84 -6.74
CA GLN A 48 25.21 -19.23 -6.77
C GLN A 48 24.49 -19.10 -5.42
N ASN A 49 25.03 -18.33 -4.47
CA ASN A 49 24.32 -18.00 -3.24
C ASN A 49 23.33 -16.87 -3.51
N ILE A 50 22.12 -16.95 -2.94
CA ILE A 50 21.18 -15.83 -2.94
C ILE A 50 21.76 -14.72 -2.07
N CYS A 51 22.01 -13.54 -2.65
CA CYS A 51 22.64 -12.41 -1.98
C CYS A 51 21.72 -11.18 -1.85
N ALA A 52 20.60 -11.16 -2.57
CA ALA A 52 19.55 -10.16 -2.36
C ALA A 52 18.18 -10.68 -2.83
N VAL A 53 17.12 -10.17 -2.20
CA VAL A 53 15.74 -10.42 -2.61
C VAL A 53 14.97 -9.10 -2.62
N LEU A 54 14.29 -8.81 -3.73
CA LEU A 54 13.28 -7.75 -3.80
C LEU A 54 11.89 -8.38 -3.79
N VAL A 55 11.01 -7.87 -2.95
CA VAL A 55 9.62 -8.31 -2.87
C VAL A 55 8.72 -7.12 -3.20
N HIS A 56 8.05 -7.14 -4.34
CA HIS A 56 7.05 -6.13 -4.68
C HIS A 56 5.65 -6.65 -4.31
N ASN A 57 5.00 -6.02 -3.34
CA ASN A 57 3.71 -6.48 -2.81
C ASN A 57 2.70 -5.35 -2.58
N GLN A 58 1.42 -5.63 -2.78
CA GLN A 58 0.32 -4.66 -2.79
C GLN A 58 -0.60 -4.83 -1.57
N CYS A 59 -0.12 -4.53 -0.38
CA CYS A 59 -0.94 -4.50 0.84
C CYS A 59 -0.40 -3.45 1.81
N HIS A 60 -1.25 -2.71 2.51
CA HIS A 60 -0.81 -1.64 3.40
C HIS A 60 -0.36 -2.19 4.77
N PRO A 61 0.84 -1.86 5.29
CA PRO A 61 1.34 -2.37 6.58
C PRO A 61 0.59 -1.77 7.77
N THR A 62 -0.57 -2.36 8.08
CA THR A 62 -1.55 -1.83 9.04
C THR A 62 -2.23 -2.93 9.85
N ILE A 63 -1.48 -3.98 10.20
CA ILE A 63 -2.01 -5.06 11.04
C ILE A 63 -2.17 -4.56 12.47
N THR A 64 -1.11 -4.00 13.05
CA THR A 64 -1.09 -3.50 14.42
C THR A 64 -1.14 -1.98 14.48
N GLY A 65 -1.77 -1.48 15.54
CA GLY A 65 -1.73 -0.06 15.93
C GLY A 65 -1.06 0.13 17.29
N ASP A 66 -0.37 -0.90 17.79
CA ASP A 66 0.32 -0.86 19.08
C ASP A 66 1.43 0.19 19.04
N ASN A 67 1.65 0.86 20.18
CA ASN A 67 2.68 1.90 20.29
C ASN A 67 4.08 1.28 20.53
N ILE A 68 4.52 0.45 19.58
CA ILE A 68 5.79 -0.27 19.58
C ILE A 68 6.49 -0.01 18.25
N LEU A 69 7.81 0.16 18.28
CA LEU A 69 8.59 0.25 17.06
C LEU A 69 8.63 -1.12 16.37
N SER A 70 8.10 -1.19 15.15
CA SER A 70 8.08 -2.41 14.36
C SER A 70 8.28 -2.10 12.88
N GLY A 71 8.75 -3.09 12.12
CA GLY A 71 8.74 -3.05 10.65
C GLY A 71 7.40 -3.45 10.05
N GLU A 72 6.37 -3.69 10.88
CA GLU A 72 5.11 -4.34 10.49
C GLU A 72 5.35 -5.70 9.80
N TYR A 73 4.30 -6.28 9.22
CA TYR A 73 4.47 -7.54 8.48
C TYR A 73 5.58 -7.49 7.41
N PRO A 74 5.90 -6.36 6.73
CA PRO A 74 7.03 -6.29 5.81
C PRO A 74 8.37 -6.57 6.48
N GLY A 75 8.58 -6.05 7.69
CA GLY A 75 9.80 -6.31 8.47
C GLY A 75 9.94 -7.80 8.78
N VAL A 76 8.85 -8.44 9.22
CA VAL A 76 8.82 -9.88 9.49
C VAL A 76 9.14 -10.68 8.23
N VAL A 77 8.58 -10.31 7.08
CA VAL A 77 8.87 -10.96 5.79
C VAL A 77 10.36 -10.85 5.44
N CYS A 78 10.95 -9.65 5.60
CA CYS A 78 12.38 -9.45 5.36
C CYS A 78 13.23 -10.32 6.30
N ASP A 79 12.94 -10.32 7.61
CA ASP A 79 13.68 -11.09 8.61
C ASP A 79 13.64 -12.60 8.33
N GLU A 80 12.48 -13.14 7.96
CA GLU A 80 12.31 -14.56 7.63
C GLU A 80 13.08 -14.94 6.34
N ILE A 81 13.05 -14.08 5.32
CA ILE A 81 13.80 -14.30 4.07
C ILE A 81 15.32 -14.22 4.31
N GLU A 82 15.80 -13.24 5.07
CA GLU A 82 17.22 -13.09 5.42
C GLU A 82 17.72 -14.22 6.31
N THR A 83 16.85 -14.76 7.17
CA THR A 83 17.14 -15.96 7.98
C THR A 83 17.27 -17.21 7.10
N ALA A 84 16.39 -17.37 6.12
CA ALA A 84 16.41 -18.51 5.19
C ALA A 84 17.61 -18.46 4.23
N PHE A 85 18.07 -17.27 3.85
CA PHE A 85 19.22 -17.06 2.97
C PHE A 85 20.33 -16.26 3.67
N PRO A 86 21.17 -16.90 4.50
CA PRO A 86 22.20 -16.21 5.27
C PRO A 86 23.13 -15.36 4.39
N GLY A 87 23.23 -14.07 4.70
CA GLY A 87 24.04 -13.11 3.96
C GLY A 87 23.30 -12.39 2.83
N ALA A 88 22.05 -12.76 2.55
CA ALA A 88 21.19 -11.99 1.67
C ALA A 88 20.66 -10.73 2.36
N VAL A 89 20.33 -9.71 1.57
CA VAL A 89 19.53 -8.55 1.99
C VAL A 89 18.16 -8.63 1.35
N CYS A 90 17.10 -8.54 2.13
CA CYS A 90 15.73 -8.49 1.63
C CYS A 90 15.19 -7.05 1.67
N MET A 91 14.48 -6.64 0.62
CA MET A 91 13.77 -5.37 0.59
C MET A 91 12.36 -5.57 0.07
N LEU A 92 11.37 -5.16 0.87
CA LEU A 92 9.99 -5.09 0.42
C LEU A 92 9.69 -3.72 -0.19
N LEU A 93 9.25 -3.74 -1.45
CA LEU A 93 8.80 -2.60 -2.24
C LEU A 93 7.28 -2.54 -2.22
N GLN A 94 6.75 -1.47 -1.65
CA GLN A 94 5.32 -1.25 -1.58
C GLN A 94 4.75 -0.92 -2.97
N GLY A 95 3.80 -1.72 -3.43
CA GLY A 95 3.01 -1.43 -4.63
C GLY A 95 1.79 -0.54 -4.34
N PHE A 96 0.79 -0.57 -5.23
CA PHE A 96 -0.41 0.27 -5.18
C PHE A 96 -1.42 -0.13 -4.09
N CYS A 97 -1.06 0.08 -2.81
CA CYS A 97 -1.86 -0.31 -1.65
C CYS A 97 -2.79 0.78 -1.11
N GLY A 98 -3.09 1.84 -1.87
CA GLY A 98 -3.90 2.96 -1.38
C GLY A 98 -5.26 2.53 -0.84
N ASP A 99 -5.85 1.49 -1.43
CA ASP A 99 -7.15 0.94 -1.06
C ASP A 99 -7.10 -0.51 -0.54
N LEU A 100 -5.92 -1.14 -0.56
CA LEU A 100 -5.71 -2.51 -0.11
C LEU A 100 -5.07 -2.55 1.28
N ARG A 101 -5.63 -3.36 2.19
CA ARG A 101 -5.08 -3.59 3.52
C ARG A 101 -5.23 -5.05 3.95
N PRO A 102 -4.61 -5.47 5.08
CA PRO A 102 -4.77 -6.81 5.62
C PRO A 102 -6.23 -7.11 5.95
N ASP A 103 -6.74 -8.26 5.52
CA ASP A 103 -8.09 -8.75 5.84
C ASP A 103 -8.16 -9.31 7.27
N LEU A 104 -7.99 -8.40 8.22
CA LEU A 104 -8.26 -8.67 9.63
C LEU A 104 -9.70 -8.24 9.91
N SER A 105 -10.63 -9.10 9.55
CA SER A 105 -12.05 -8.82 9.67
C SER A 105 -12.80 -9.85 10.52
N ARG A 106 -13.87 -9.38 11.18
CA ARG A 106 -14.85 -10.19 11.90
C ARG A 106 -16.20 -9.51 11.75
N ASP A 107 -17.24 -10.29 11.43
CA ASP A 107 -18.61 -9.80 11.25
C ASP A 107 -18.70 -8.61 10.26
N GLY A 108 -17.93 -8.67 9.17
CA GLY A 108 -17.91 -7.65 8.12
C GLY A 108 -17.22 -6.33 8.52
N GLN A 109 -16.48 -6.31 9.62
CA GLN A 109 -15.77 -5.13 10.12
C GLN A 109 -14.29 -5.44 10.33
N PHE A 110 -13.42 -4.45 10.08
CA PHE A 110 -12.02 -4.59 10.42
C PHE A 110 -11.81 -4.53 11.93
N TYR A 111 -10.86 -5.34 12.43
CA TYR A 111 -10.30 -5.17 13.76
C TYR A 111 -8.79 -4.88 13.65
N ARG A 112 -8.19 -4.45 14.76
CA ARG A 112 -6.73 -4.24 14.85
C ARG A 112 -6.12 -5.49 15.47
N GLY A 113 -5.12 -6.05 14.80
CA GLY A 113 -4.29 -7.11 15.38
C GLY A 113 -3.35 -6.53 16.42
N ASP A 114 -2.92 -7.36 17.35
CA ASP A 114 -1.78 -7.04 18.22
C ASP A 114 -0.46 -7.36 17.52
N TYR A 115 0.65 -7.04 18.17
CA TYR A 115 1.99 -7.37 17.68
C TYR A 115 2.17 -8.86 17.35
N ALA A 116 1.63 -9.77 18.17
CA ALA A 116 1.77 -11.21 17.96
C ALA A 116 1.04 -11.67 16.69
N GLN A 117 -0.15 -11.13 16.43
CA GLN A 117 -0.87 -11.42 15.20
C GLN A 117 -0.17 -10.83 13.97
N MET A 118 0.44 -9.64 14.08
CA MET A 118 1.29 -9.07 13.02
C MET A 118 2.43 -10.03 12.66
N GLU A 119 3.13 -10.57 13.65
CA GLU A 119 4.18 -11.56 13.44
C GLU A 119 3.67 -12.84 12.77
N ILE A 120 2.53 -13.37 13.21
CA ILE A 120 1.93 -14.57 12.62
C ILE A 120 1.59 -14.34 11.15
N CYS A 121 0.90 -13.24 10.82
CA CYS A 121 0.54 -12.92 9.44
C CYS A 121 1.78 -12.67 8.57
N GLY A 122 2.81 -11.99 9.10
CA GLY A 122 4.08 -11.76 8.42
C GLY A 122 4.79 -13.08 8.10
N LYS A 123 4.88 -14.01 9.06
CA LYS A 123 5.48 -15.34 8.86
C LYS A 123 4.72 -16.20 7.86
N GLN A 124 3.39 -16.16 7.89
CA GLN A 124 2.56 -16.86 6.92
C GLN A 124 2.79 -16.34 5.50
N LEU A 125 2.90 -15.02 5.32
CA LEU A 125 3.22 -14.42 4.03
C LEU A 125 4.65 -14.76 3.60
N ALA A 126 5.61 -14.71 4.53
CA ALA A 126 7.00 -15.06 4.27
C ALA A 126 7.14 -16.51 3.78
N ALA A 127 6.39 -17.45 4.35
CA ALA A 127 6.39 -18.84 3.89
C ALA A 127 5.97 -18.97 2.41
N LEU A 128 4.91 -18.28 2.00
CA LEU A 128 4.48 -18.27 0.58
C LEU A 128 5.56 -17.68 -0.35
N PHE A 129 6.27 -16.67 0.14
CA PHE A 129 7.35 -16.02 -0.62
C PHE A 129 8.59 -16.90 -0.72
N LEU A 130 8.96 -17.57 0.37
CA LEU A 130 10.06 -18.54 0.39
C LEU A 130 9.76 -19.72 -0.54
N ASP A 131 8.56 -20.28 -0.49
CA ASP A 131 8.13 -21.36 -1.38
C ASP A 131 8.26 -20.97 -2.86
N ALA A 132 7.90 -19.73 -3.21
CA ALA A 132 8.03 -19.19 -4.56
C ALA A 132 9.50 -18.94 -4.95
N LEU A 133 10.30 -18.43 -4.00
CA LEU A 133 11.72 -18.16 -4.18
C LEU A 133 12.55 -19.43 -4.30
N GLU A 134 12.12 -20.57 -3.77
CA GLU A 134 12.83 -21.85 -3.81
C GLU A 134 12.49 -22.71 -5.03
N GLN A 135 11.50 -22.32 -5.84
CA GLN A 135 11.13 -23.08 -7.03
C GLN A 135 12.35 -23.28 -7.96
N PRO A 136 12.51 -24.49 -8.55
CA PRO A 136 13.50 -24.71 -9.58
C PRO A 136 13.12 -23.95 -10.86
N ASP A 137 14.11 -23.65 -11.69
CA ASP A 137 13.92 -23.14 -13.05
C ASP A 137 13.14 -21.81 -13.17
N LEU A 138 13.23 -20.94 -12.16
CA LEU A 138 12.64 -19.60 -12.22
C LEU A 138 13.12 -18.81 -13.46
N PRO A 139 12.21 -18.10 -14.16
CA PRO A 139 12.55 -17.28 -15.31
C PRO A 139 13.70 -16.30 -15.02
N LEU A 140 14.67 -16.25 -15.93
CA LEU A 140 15.78 -15.32 -15.83
C LEU A 140 15.30 -13.90 -16.10
N PHE A 141 15.55 -12.99 -15.15
CA PHE A 141 15.40 -11.55 -15.36
C PHE A 141 16.62 -11.01 -16.10
N GLN A 142 16.53 -10.91 -17.42
CA GLN A 142 17.65 -10.41 -18.23
C GLN A 142 17.85 -8.91 -18.05
N LEU A 143 18.98 -8.53 -17.47
CA LEU A 143 19.47 -7.15 -17.46
C LEU A 143 20.07 -6.81 -18.83
N THR A 144 19.22 -6.41 -19.77
CA THR A 144 19.61 -6.16 -21.17
C THR A 144 20.26 -4.80 -21.40
N ALA A 145 20.20 -3.90 -20.43
CA ALA A 145 20.83 -2.58 -20.46
C ALA A 145 21.35 -2.19 -19.07
N PRO A 146 22.35 -1.29 -18.98
CA PRO A 146 22.75 -0.69 -17.71
C PRO A 146 21.56 0.00 -17.03
N PRO A 147 21.47 -0.02 -15.68
CA PRO A 147 20.47 0.76 -14.96
C PRO A 147 20.57 2.24 -15.35
N TYR A 148 19.43 2.85 -15.68
CA TYR A 148 19.32 4.28 -15.92
C TYR A 148 18.22 4.87 -15.04
N PHE A 149 18.39 6.12 -14.68
CA PHE A 149 17.44 6.86 -13.86
C PHE A 149 17.03 8.14 -14.59
N ARG A 150 15.73 8.43 -14.60
CA ARG A 150 15.19 9.68 -15.11
C ARG A 150 14.25 10.27 -14.08
N GLN A 151 14.47 11.53 -13.77
CA GLN A 151 13.60 12.33 -12.90
C GLN A 151 13.04 13.51 -13.67
N ARG A 152 11.80 13.87 -13.38
CA ARG A 152 11.16 15.09 -13.88
C ARG A 152 10.35 15.71 -12.75
N GLN A 153 10.54 16.99 -12.52
CA GLN A 153 9.66 17.76 -11.65
C GLN A 153 8.50 18.33 -12.47
N ILE A 154 7.29 18.18 -11.98
CA ILE A 154 6.06 18.69 -12.60
C ILE A 154 5.39 19.63 -11.61
N SER A 155 5.00 20.82 -12.07
CA SER A 155 4.17 21.73 -11.26
C SER A 155 2.72 21.27 -11.32
N LEU A 156 2.13 20.96 -10.16
CA LEU A 156 0.71 20.67 -10.00
C LEU A 156 0.05 21.86 -9.27
N PRO A 157 -0.36 22.91 -9.99
CA PRO A 157 -0.94 24.08 -9.35
C PRO A 157 -2.25 23.69 -8.66
N LEU A 158 -2.36 24.03 -7.38
CA LEU A 158 -3.60 23.86 -6.63
C LEU A 158 -4.67 24.83 -7.16
N GLN A 159 -5.94 24.42 -7.07
CA GLN A 159 -7.05 25.34 -7.30
C GLN A 159 -6.99 26.50 -6.29
N PRO A 160 -7.30 27.74 -6.70
CA PRO A 160 -7.41 28.86 -5.78
C PRO A 160 -8.39 28.56 -4.65
N VAL A 161 -8.10 29.08 -3.45
CA VAL A 161 -9.02 28.96 -2.31
C VAL A 161 -10.32 29.70 -2.63
N MET A 162 -11.43 28.97 -2.65
CA MET A 162 -12.75 29.58 -2.74
C MET A 162 -13.09 30.31 -1.44
N ASN A 163 -13.64 31.51 -1.53
CA ASN A 163 -14.26 32.18 -0.39
C ASN A 163 -15.65 31.56 -0.08
N ASN A 164 -16.32 32.01 0.99
CA ASN A 164 -17.61 31.45 1.38
C ASN A 164 -18.70 31.59 0.30
N GLU A 165 -18.75 32.70 -0.44
CA GLU A 165 -19.72 32.90 -1.52
C GLU A 165 -19.45 31.94 -2.68
N GLN A 166 -18.18 31.80 -3.06
CA GLN A 166 -17.75 30.86 -4.09
C GLN A 166 -18.03 29.41 -3.70
N LEU A 167 -17.84 29.03 -2.44
CA LEU A 167 -18.19 27.70 -1.95
C LEU A 167 -19.70 27.45 -1.95
N ILE A 168 -20.52 28.46 -1.63
CA ILE A 168 -21.98 28.36 -1.70
C ILE A 168 -22.42 28.15 -3.15
N GLN A 169 -21.90 28.95 -4.07
CA GLN A 169 -22.18 28.81 -5.49
C GLN A 169 -21.72 27.44 -6.01
N PHE A 170 -20.50 27.02 -5.68
CA PHE A 170 -19.95 25.74 -6.09
C PHE A 170 -20.80 24.57 -5.56
N ARG A 171 -21.28 24.63 -4.31
CA ARG A 171 -22.23 23.65 -3.77
C ARG A 171 -23.52 23.62 -4.59
N ASP A 172 -24.10 24.78 -4.89
CA ASP A 172 -25.42 24.90 -5.51
C ASP A 172 -25.41 24.53 -7.01
N GLU A 173 -24.25 24.62 -7.65
CA GLU A 173 -24.04 24.19 -9.05
C GLU A 173 -23.87 22.67 -9.21
N HIS A 174 -23.58 21.94 -8.13
CA HIS A 174 -23.40 20.50 -8.15
C HIS A 174 -24.56 19.77 -7.48
N ALA A 175 -24.95 18.62 -8.04
CA ALA A 175 -26.03 17.81 -7.50
C ALA A 175 -25.69 17.33 -6.06
N PRO A 176 -26.67 17.20 -5.16
CA PRO A 176 -26.42 16.86 -3.76
C PRO A 176 -25.65 15.57 -3.49
N ASP A 177 -25.61 14.66 -4.46
CA ASP A 177 -24.96 13.34 -4.42
C ASP A 177 -23.56 13.32 -5.03
N THR A 178 -23.00 14.47 -5.45
CA THR A 178 -21.64 14.52 -5.98
C THR A 178 -20.59 14.89 -4.93
N ILE A 179 -19.35 14.43 -5.14
CA ILE A 179 -18.22 14.73 -4.25
C ILE A 179 -17.93 16.24 -4.17
N GLU A 180 -18.20 16.99 -5.23
CA GLU A 180 -18.05 18.45 -5.26
C GLU A 180 -19.02 19.14 -4.30
N HIS A 181 -20.29 18.70 -4.29
CA HIS A 181 -21.30 19.22 -3.37
C HIS A 181 -20.94 18.89 -1.92
N GLU A 182 -20.63 17.63 -1.64
CA GLU A 182 -20.25 17.17 -0.29
C GLU A 182 -19.00 17.91 0.22
N TRP A 183 -17.99 18.06 -0.63
CA TRP A 183 -16.76 18.78 -0.30
C TRP A 183 -17.06 20.25 0.05
N ALA A 184 -17.90 20.93 -0.72
CA ALA A 184 -18.26 22.32 -0.44
C ALA A 184 -19.07 22.47 0.86
N VAL A 185 -20.01 21.56 1.12
CA VAL A 185 -20.75 21.50 2.40
C VAL A 185 -19.78 21.32 3.57
N TYR A 186 -18.83 20.39 3.44
CA TYR A 186 -17.81 20.14 4.46
C TYR A 186 -16.92 21.37 4.70
N LYS A 187 -16.45 22.04 3.64
CA LYS A 187 -15.64 23.27 3.75
C LYS A 187 -16.40 24.43 4.39
N LEU A 188 -17.67 24.62 4.03
CA LEU A 188 -18.54 25.63 4.66
C LEU A 188 -18.78 25.34 6.15
N LYS A 189 -18.83 24.07 6.55
CA LYS A 189 -18.91 23.69 7.97
C LYS A 189 -17.62 24.02 8.72
N GLN A 190 -16.46 23.80 8.11
CA GLN A 190 -15.15 24.14 8.68
C GLN A 190 -15.01 25.65 8.91
N THR A 191 -15.38 26.49 7.94
CA THR A 191 -15.29 27.96 8.09
C THR A 191 -16.19 28.50 9.19
N LYS A 192 -17.40 27.94 9.35
CA LYS A 192 -18.29 28.27 10.49
C LYS A 192 -17.67 27.92 11.85
N CYS A 193 -16.80 26.91 11.90
CA CYS A 193 -16.05 26.53 13.11
C CYS A 193 -14.75 27.33 13.31
N GLY A 194 -14.52 28.39 12.51
CA GLY A 194 -13.31 29.21 12.58
C GLY A 194 -12.06 28.56 11.98
N ILE A 195 -12.20 27.44 11.27
CA ILE A 195 -11.08 26.79 10.58
C ILE A 195 -10.89 27.51 9.23
N PRO A 196 -9.75 28.17 9.00
CA PRO A 196 -9.53 28.92 7.77
C PRO A 196 -9.35 27.98 6.57
N LEU A 197 -9.90 28.37 5.43
CA LEU A 197 -9.59 27.73 4.15
C LEU A 197 -8.15 28.11 3.77
N ARG A 198 -7.30 27.11 3.60
CA ARG A 198 -5.89 27.31 3.23
C ARG A 198 -5.64 26.67 1.87
N ALA A 199 -5.00 27.41 0.98
CA ALA A 199 -4.15 26.78 -0.03
C ALA A 199 -2.94 26.30 0.77
N GLU A 200 -2.65 25.00 0.71
CA GLU A 200 -1.39 24.53 1.26
C GLU A 200 -0.28 25.36 0.59
N LYS A 201 0.53 26.04 1.40
CA LYS A 201 1.70 26.74 0.87
C LYS A 201 2.52 25.68 0.14
N PRO A 202 3.05 25.97 -1.08
CA PRO A 202 4.06 25.09 -1.65
C PRO A 202 5.15 24.93 -0.59
N SER A 203 5.44 23.68 -0.23
CA SER A 203 6.63 23.39 0.59
C SER A 203 7.86 23.92 -0.18
N PRO A 204 8.85 24.51 0.51
CA PRO A 204 10.05 25.04 -0.14
C PRO A 204 10.80 23.98 -0.95
#